data_AF-A0A7K3RXQ1-F1
#
_entry.id   AF-A0A7K3RXQ1-F1
#
_cell.length_a   1.000
_cell.length_b   1.000
_cell.length_c   1.000
_cell.angle_alpha   90.00
_cell.angle_beta   90.00
_cell.angle_gamma   90.00
#
_symmetry.space_group_name_H-M   'P 1'
#
loop_
_entity.id
_entity.type
_entity.pdbx_description
1 polymer ?
#
loop_
_entity_poly.entity_id
_entity_poly.type
_entity_poly.pdbx_seq_one_letter_code
_entity_poly.pdbx_strand_id
1 'polypeptide(L)'
;MAARRTAAAGSGGDTESSPLDAFVPLDELMPWSVRPLRTGRAWVSGPDPVALRARWERLAGAEAAEQERLFAPTRSRTPHTSVAALPGQSTGTARFAREPGPCPDPVRILHGPYDEQWLLPDHRLIDAARPELWRVADGQQLFAVEHGSAPEDAGPALSVTALLPDGHSPAGR
;
A
#
# COMPACT_ATOMS: atom_id res chain seq x y z
N MET A 1 -6.31 -16.15 -10.01
CA MET A 1 -7.60 -16.87 -10.03
C MET A 1 -8.64 -16.00 -9.33
N ALA A 2 -9.40 -15.22 -10.10
CA ALA A 2 -10.51 -14.45 -9.58
C ALA A 2 -11.76 -15.35 -9.50
N ALA A 3 -12.45 -15.32 -8.36
CA ALA A 3 -13.70 -16.02 -8.16
C ALA A 3 -14.79 -15.37 -9.04
N ARG A 4 -15.32 -16.15 -9.99
CA ARG A 4 -16.48 -15.76 -10.80
C ARG A 4 -17.69 -15.60 -9.88
N ARG A 5 -18.36 -14.45 -9.93
CA ARG A 5 -19.74 -14.35 -9.42
C ARG A 5 -20.64 -15.18 -10.34
N THR A 6 -21.24 -16.22 -9.79
CA THR A 6 -22.32 -16.97 -10.42
C THR A 6 -23.60 -16.14 -10.39
N ALA A 7 -24.13 -15.80 -11.56
CA ALA A 7 -25.46 -15.24 -11.70
C ALA A 7 -26.50 -16.32 -11.37
N ALA A 8 -27.28 -16.10 -10.32
CA ALA A 8 -28.47 -16.91 -10.02
C ALA A 8 -29.62 -16.40 -10.89
N ALA A 9 -30.22 -17.30 -11.66
CA ALA A 9 -31.46 -17.05 -12.39
C ALA A 9 -32.62 -16.92 -11.39
N GLY A 10 -33.29 -15.77 -11.40
CA GLY A 10 -34.48 -15.48 -10.61
C GLY A 10 -35.36 -14.50 -11.37
N SER A 11 -36.62 -14.89 -11.54
CA SER A 11 -37.65 -14.32 -12.41
C SER A 11 -38.11 -12.90 -12.07
N GLY A 12 -38.42 -12.13 -13.12
CA GLY A 12 -39.64 -11.30 -13.21
C GLY A 12 -39.76 -10.13 -12.23
N GLY A 13 -39.20 -9.00 -12.62
CA GLY A 13 -39.51 -7.67 -12.11
C GLY A 13 -38.78 -6.68 -12.99
N ASP A 14 -39.50 -5.71 -13.56
CA ASP A 14 -38.96 -4.68 -14.45
C ASP A 14 -37.69 -4.10 -13.84
N THR A 15 -36.55 -4.58 -14.33
CA THR A 15 -35.25 -4.10 -13.90
C THR A 15 -35.07 -2.83 -14.70
N GLU A 16 -35.46 -1.69 -14.12
CA GLU A 16 -34.97 -0.40 -14.60
C GLU A 16 -33.45 -0.55 -14.67
N SER A 17 -32.93 -0.72 -15.90
CA SER A 17 -31.49 -0.78 -16.14
C SER A 17 -30.91 0.43 -15.45
N SER A 18 -30.02 0.20 -14.48
CA SER A 18 -29.44 1.33 -13.77
C SER A 18 -28.69 2.15 -14.82
N PRO A 19 -28.75 3.49 -14.81
CA PRO A 19 -27.94 4.29 -15.71
C PRO A 19 -26.43 3.97 -15.58
N LEU A 20 -26.04 3.31 -14.49
CA LEU A 20 -24.70 2.78 -14.26
C LEU A 20 -24.35 1.55 -15.12
N ASP A 21 -25.34 0.76 -15.55
CA ASP A 21 -25.15 -0.42 -16.41
C ASP A 21 -24.75 -0.03 -17.84
N ALA A 22 -24.84 1.26 -18.19
CA ALA A 22 -24.38 1.81 -19.47
C ALA A 22 -22.90 2.19 -19.47
N PHE A 23 -22.23 2.23 -18.31
CA PHE A 23 -20.81 2.56 -18.22
C PHE A 23 -19.92 1.32 -18.20
N VAL A 24 -18.74 1.44 -18.79
CA VAL A 24 -17.71 0.38 -18.76
C VAL A 24 -16.99 0.45 -17.41
N PRO A 25 -16.84 -0.67 -16.68
CA PRO A 25 -16.12 -0.68 -15.42
C PRO A 25 -14.62 -0.43 -15.64
N LEU A 26 -13.96 0.22 -14.67
CA LEU A 26 -12.58 0.69 -14.84
C LEU A 26 -11.59 -0.45 -15.06
N ASP A 27 -11.85 -1.63 -14.49
CA ASP A 27 -11.01 -2.82 -14.65
C ASP A 27 -11.12 -3.47 -16.04
N GLU A 28 -12.16 -3.15 -16.82
CA GLU A 28 -12.25 -3.51 -18.24
C GLU A 28 -11.49 -2.54 -19.14
N LEU A 29 -11.33 -1.27 -18.73
CA LEU A 29 -10.58 -0.28 -19.49
C LEU A 29 -9.06 -0.38 -19.26
N MET A 30 -8.66 -0.68 -18.02
CA MET A 30 -7.26 -0.65 -17.63
C MET A 30 -6.55 -1.97 -17.98
N PRO A 31 -5.35 -1.94 -18.59
CA PRO A 31 -4.61 -3.15 -18.95
C PRO A 31 -4.31 -4.07 -17.75
N TRP A 32 -4.19 -3.48 -16.57
CA TRP A 32 -4.07 -4.18 -15.30
C TRP A 32 -4.44 -3.26 -14.14
N SER A 33 -4.80 -3.84 -13.01
CA SER A 33 -5.05 -3.13 -11.75
C SER A 33 -4.57 -3.96 -10.57
N VAL A 34 -4.20 -3.29 -9.47
CA VAL A 34 -3.84 -3.93 -8.20
C VAL A 34 -4.33 -3.10 -7.03
N ARG A 35 -4.46 -3.77 -5.87
CA ARG A 35 -4.71 -3.07 -4.61
C ARG A 35 -3.51 -2.18 -4.24
N PRO A 36 -3.74 -1.02 -3.57
CA PRO A 36 -2.67 -0.19 -3.04
C PRO A 36 -1.72 -0.94 -2.10
N LEU A 37 -0.56 -0.33 -1.81
CA LEU A 37 0.37 -0.88 -0.82
C LEU A 37 -0.23 -0.79 0.59
N ARG A 38 0.08 -1.75 1.45
CA ARG A 38 -0.34 -1.74 2.86
C ARG A 38 0.89 -1.87 3.74
N THR A 39 1.19 -0.82 4.51
CA THR A 39 2.31 -0.83 5.47
C THR A 39 2.06 -1.84 6.59
N GLY A 40 0.84 -1.89 7.13
CA GLY A 40 0.44 -2.75 8.24
C GLY A 40 0.92 -2.27 9.61
N ARG A 41 1.62 -1.13 9.65
CA ARG A 41 2.18 -0.51 10.84
C ARG A 41 2.38 0.98 10.55
N ALA A 42 1.94 1.83 11.47
CA ALA A 42 1.97 3.28 11.27
C ALA A 42 3.38 3.88 11.34
N TRP A 43 4.34 3.18 11.94
CA TRP A 43 5.65 3.78 12.20
C TRP A 43 6.55 3.87 10.95
N VAL A 44 6.25 3.10 9.91
CA VAL A 44 7.06 2.98 8.67
C VAL A 44 6.77 4.14 7.70
N SER A 45 5.69 4.89 7.92
CA SER A 45 5.36 6.10 7.18
C SER A 45 5.11 7.30 8.10
N GLY A 46 5.01 8.49 7.50
CA GLY A 46 4.63 9.71 8.18
C GLY A 46 5.06 10.98 7.45
N PRO A 47 4.67 12.17 7.93
CA PRO A 47 4.95 13.43 7.27
C PRO A 47 6.41 13.90 7.42
N ASP A 48 7.16 13.39 8.40
CA ASP A 48 8.53 13.80 8.69
C ASP A 48 9.55 12.66 8.41
N PRO A 49 10.46 12.84 7.43
CA PRO A 49 11.49 11.85 7.12
C PRO A 49 12.57 11.75 8.21
N VAL A 50 12.81 12.81 9.00
CA VAL A 50 13.77 12.79 10.10
C VAL A 50 13.27 11.86 11.21
N ALA A 51 12.00 12.01 11.59
CA ALA A 51 11.35 11.09 12.53
C ALA A 51 11.33 9.63 12.03
N LEU A 52 11.20 9.38 10.73
CA LEU A 52 11.31 8.02 10.17
C LEU A 52 12.70 7.43 10.37
N ARG A 53 13.75 8.20 10.07
CA ARG A 53 15.14 7.75 10.25
C ARG A 53 15.47 7.49 11.72
N ALA A 54 15.04 8.37 12.62
CA ALA A 54 15.22 8.16 14.06
C ALA A 54 14.50 6.91 14.57
N ARG A 55 13.28 6.63 14.07
CA ARG A 55 12.54 5.39 14.38
C ARG A 55 13.28 4.14 13.89
N TRP A 56 13.83 4.19 12.67
CA TRP A 56 14.67 3.11 12.13
C TRP A 56 15.89 2.86 13.02
N GLU A 57 16.65 3.89 13.36
CA GLU A 57 17.87 3.76 14.19
C GLU A 57 17.57 3.13 15.54
N ARG A 58 16.49 3.58 16.19
CA ARG A 58 16.03 3.00 17.46
C ARG A 58 15.68 1.52 17.32
N LEU A 59 15.00 1.14 16.24
CA LEU A 59 14.63 -0.26 15.98
C LEU A 59 15.85 -1.13 15.64
N ALA A 60 16.75 -0.63 14.80
CA ALA A 60 17.94 -1.33 14.35
C ALA A 60 18.95 -1.54 15.48
N GLY A 61 19.03 -0.61 16.45
CA GLY A 61 19.89 -0.71 17.63
C GLY A 61 19.25 -1.39 18.84
N ALA A 62 18.01 -1.88 18.75
CA ALA A 62 17.32 -2.52 19.87
C ALA A 62 17.73 -3.99 20.04
N GLU A 63 17.78 -4.44 21.29
CA GLU A 63 17.90 -5.86 21.64
C GLU A 63 16.67 -6.65 21.20
N ALA A 64 16.81 -7.97 20.99
CA ALA A 64 15.82 -8.81 20.32
C ALA A 64 14.36 -8.63 20.84
N ALA A 65 14.14 -8.59 22.15
CA ALA A 65 12.80 -8.44 22.72
C ALA A 65 12.20 -7.05 22.46
N GLU A 66 13.01 -5.99 22.59
CA GLU A 66 12.59 -4.62 22.32
C GLU A 66 12.43 -4.38 20.82
N GLN A 67 13.29 -4.98 20.00
CA GLN A 67 13.21 -4.92 18.54
C GLN A 67 11.91 -5.56 18.05
N GLU A 68 11.55 -6.75 18.54
CA GLU A 68 10.26 -7.38 18.21
C GLU A 68 9.09 -6.46 18.57
N ARG A 69 9.12 -5.86 19.77
CA ARG A 69 8.08 -4.94 20.24
C ARG A 69 7.97 -3.68 19.37
N LEU A 70 9.10 -3.04 19.07
CA LEU A 70 9.18 -1.81 18.26
C LEU A 70 8.81 -2.07 16.79
N PHE A 71 9.13 -3.25 16.26
CA PHE A 71 8.80 -3.62 14.89
C PHE A 71 7.29 -3.65 14.65
N ALA A 72 6.51 -3.99 15.69
CA ALA A 72 5.07 -4.26 15.61
C ALA A 72 4.77 -5.35 14.56
N PRO A 73 5.06 -6.63 14.87
CA PRO A 73 4.89 -7.74 13.96
C PRO A 73 3.42 -7.93 13.59
N THR A 74 3.17 -8.28 12.35
CA THR A 74 1.85 -8.68 11.87
C THR A 74 1.91 -10.13 11.40
N ARG A 75 0.75 -10.70 11.07
CA ARG A 75 0.70 -12.01 10.41
C ARG A 75 1.51 -12.06 9.10
N SER A 76 1.74 -10.91 8.46
CA SER A 76 2.36 -10.83 7.13
C SER A 76 3.87 -10.57 7.21
N ARG A 77 4.31 -9.84 8.23
CA ARG A 77 5.70 -9.40 8.38
C ARG A 77 6.11 -9.43 9.84
N THR A 78 7.23 -10.09 10.09
CA THR A 78 7.93 -10.16 11.37
C THR A 78 9.40 -9.79 11.17
N PRO A 79 10.14 -9.44 12.22
CA PRO A 79 11.59 -9.23 12.13
C PRO A 79 12.36 -10.42 11.55
N HIS A 80 11.78 -11.62 11.63
CA HIS A 80 12.36 -12.86 11.12
C HIS A 80 11.98 -13.19 9.68
N THR A 81 11.16 -12.36 9.03
CA THR A 81 10.76 -12.55 7.64
C THR A 81 11.88 -12.11 6.69
N SER A 82 12.24 -12.95 5.73
CA SER A 82 13.15 -12.63 4.63
C SER A 82 12.36 -12.50 3.32
N VAL A 83 12.63 -11.45 2.55
CA VAL A 83 11.96 -11.15 1.28
C VAL A 83 12.96 -10.54 0.30
N ALA A 84 12.66 -10.64 -1.00
CA ALA A 84 13.44 -9.93 -2.02
C ALA A 84 13.31 -8.41 -1.84
N ALA A 85 14.35 -7.67 -2.25
CA ALA A 85 14.30 -6.21 -2.30
C ALA A 85 13.21 -5.73 -3.25
N LEU A 86 12.68 -4.53 -3.01
CA LEU A 86 11.73 -3.92 -3.91
C LEU A 86 12.43 -3.50 -5.22
N PRO A 87 11.74 -3.57 -6.36
CA PRO A 87 12.25 -2.99 -7.60
C PRO A 87 12.69 -1.53 -7.40
N GLY A 88 13.89 -1.19 -7.86
CA GLY A 88 14.48 0.14 -7.70
C GLY A 88 15.02 0.46 -6.29
N GLN A 89 14.97 -0.48 -5.34
CA GLN A 89 15.44 -0.27 -3.96
C GLN A 89 16.63 -1.17 -3.63
N SER A 90 17.61 -0.61 -2.92
CA SER A 90 18.81 -1.31 -2.46
C SER A 90 18.72 -1.67 -0.98
N THR A 91 17.66 -2.38 -0.58
CA THR A 91 17.44 -2.80 0.81
C THR A 91 17.89 -4.24 1.07
N GLY A 92 18.19 -4.56 2.32
CA GLY A 92 18.57 -5.91 2.73
C GLY A 92 17.46 -6.95 2.48
N THR A 93 17.85 -8.18 2.12
CA THR A 93 16.92 -9.31 1.88
C THR A 93 16.93 -10.33 3.00
N ALA A 94 17.99 -10.34 3.81
CA ALA A 94 18.10 -11.14 5.01
C ALA A 94 17.08 -10.68 6.07
N ARG A 95 16.85 -11.56 7.06
CA ARG A 95 15.93 -11.29 8.17
C ARG A 95 16.34 -10.00 8.89
N PHE A 96 15.40 -9.07 9.03
CA PHE A 96 15.64 -7.78 9.68
C PHE A 96 16.29 -7.94 11.07
N ALA A 97 15.85 -8.93 11.86
CA ALA A 97 16.36 -9.17 13.20
C ALA A 97 17.85 -9.51 13.27
N ARG A 98 18.44 -9.99 12.18
CA ARG A 98 19.87 -10.32 12.10
C ARG A 98 20.66 -9.19 11.46
N GLU A 99 20.10 -8.64 10.39
CA GLU A 99 20.77 -7.68 9.54
C GLU A 99 19.79 -6.54 9.20
N PRO A 100 19.57 -5.58 10.12
CA PRO A 100 18.75 -4.42 9.82
C PRO A 100 19.30 -3.65 8.62
N GLY A 101 20.62 -3.49 8.56
CA GLY A 101 21.30 -2.72 7.52
C GLY A 101 21.15 -1.21 7.72
N PRO A 102 21.66 -0.40 6.78
CA PRO A 102 21.49 1.05 6.80
C PRO A 102 20.03 1.44 6.57
N CYS A 103 19.64 2.58 7.13
CA CYS A 103 18.31 3.16 6.89
C CYS A 103 18.17 3.50 5.39
N PRO A 104 17.15 2.97 4.69
CA PRO A 104 16.91 3.38 3.31
C PRO A 104 16.45 4.84 3.25
N ASP A 105 16.70 5.51 2.13
CA ASP A 105 16.18 6.85 1.93
C ASP A 105 14.65 6.83 1.84
N PRO A 106 13.94 7.60 2.69
CA PRO A 106 12.48 7.66 2.62
C PRO A 106 12.03 8.15 1.25
N VAL A 107 10.98 7.53 0.72
CA VAL A 107 10.35 7.89 -0.55
C VAL A 107 9.00 8.55 -0.32
N ARG A 108 8.59 9.44 -1.22
CA ARG A 108 7.26 10.06 -1.19
C ARG A 108 6.19 9.07 -1.65
N ILE A 109 5.07 9.04 -0.92
CA ILE A 109 3.89 8.25 -1.22
C ILE A 109 2.62 9.09 -1.10
N LEU A 110 1.54 8.65 -1.73
CA LEU A 110 0.21 9.21 -1.55
C LEU A 110 -0.50 8.46 -0.41
N HIS A 111 -0.91 9.19 0.64
CA HIS A 111 -1.61 8.69 1.83
C HIS A 111 -3.08 9.09 1.82
N GLY A 112 -3.84 8.60 0.84
CA GLY A 112 -5.18 9.11 0.53
C GLY A 112 -5.16 10.39 -0.31
N PRO A 113 -6.33 10.96 -0.64
CA PRO A 113 -6.42 12.10 -1.56
C PRO A 113 -5.64 13.32 -1.06
N TYR A 114 -4.69 13.79 -1.86
CA TYR A 114 -3.92 15.03 -1.65
C TYR A 114 -3.04 15.07 -0.38
N ASP A 115 -2.80 13.94 0.28
CA ASP A 115 -1.85 13.85 1.39
C ASP A 115 -0.57 13.14 0.93
N GLU A 116 0.56 13.86 0.99
CA GLU A 116 1.86 13.32 0.66
C GLU A 116 2.67 13.01 1.91
N GLN A 117 2.98 11.74 2.10
CA GLN A 117 3.80 11.28 3.22
C GLN A 117 5.11 10.65 2.75
N TRP A 118 5.99 10.39 3.69
CA TRP A 118 7.21 9.63 3.49
C TRP A 118 7.01 8.19 3.93
N LEU A 119 7.69 7.26 3.27
CA LEU A 119 7.70 5.83 3.55
C LEU A 119 9.14 5.32 3.56
N LEU A 120 9.50 4.46 4.51
CA LEU A 120 10.74 3.68 4.45
C LEU A 120 10.57 2.51 3.45
N PRO A 121 11.26 2.49 2.31
CA PRO A 121 11.00 1.54 1.22
C PRO A 121 11.69 0.17 1.44
N ASP A 122 11.57 -0.41 2.63
CA ASP A 122 12.07 -1.75 2.93
C ASP A 122 10.94 -2.78 2.91
N HIS A 123 11.03 -3.76 2.00
CA HIS A 123 10.00 -4.78 1.84
C HIS A 123 9.75 -5.60 3.12
N ARG A 124 10.77 -5.76 3.97
CA ARG A 124 10.66 -6.50 5.24
C ARG A 124 9.72 -5.78 6.20
N LEU A 125 9.57 -4.45 6.06
CA LEU A 125 8.73 -3.60 6.89
C LEU A 125 7.31 -3.37 6.34
N ILE A 126 6.98 -3.87 5.14
CA ILE A 126 5.72 -3.55 4.46
C ILE A 126 4.89 -4.82 4.27
N ASP A 127 3.71 -4.84 4.88
CA ASP A 127 2.79 -5.99 4.91
C ASP A 127 2.39 -6.49 3.52
N ALA A 128 2.05 -5.57 2.62
CA ALA A 128 1.78 -5.84 1.22
C ALA A 128 2.40 -4.74 0.36
N ALA A 129 3.64 -4.96 -0.08
CA ALA A 129 4.42 -3.93 -0.76
C ALA A 129 4.07 -3.74 -2.24
N ARG A 130 3.40 -4.71 -2.88
CA ARG A 130 2.99 -4.66 -4.29
C ARG A 130 4.18 -4.35 -5.23
N PRO A 131 5.20 -5.22 -5.34
CA PRO A 131 6.40 -4.97 -6.15
C PRO A 131 6.11 -4.51 -7.59
N GLU A 132 4.97 -4.90 -8.15
CA GLU A 132 4.46 -4.44 -9.43
C GLU A 132 4.30 -2.91 -9.53
N LEU A 133 3.84 -2.23 -8.47
CA LEU A 133 3.74 -0.77 -8.43
C LEU A 133 5.13 -0.13 -8.45
N TRP A 134 6.08 -0.69 -7.69
CA TRP A 134 7.46 -0.20 -7.65
C TRP A 134 8.19 -0.38 -8.97
N ARG A 135 7.88 -1.46 -9.72
CA ARG A 135 8.52 -1.74 -11.01
C ARG A 135 8.19 -0.68 -12.06
N VAL A 136 6.99 -0.10 -11.99
CA VAL A 136 6.53 0.91 -12.94
C VAL A 136 6.74 2.34 -12.43
N ALA A 137 7.07 2.54 -11.16
CA ALA A 137 7.28 3.87 -10.58
C ALA A 137 8.63 4.48 -11.01
N ASP A 138 8.77 4.76 -12.31
CA ASP A 138 9.98 5.26 -12.97
C ASP A 138 10.04 6.81 -13.10
N GLY A 139 9.07 7.50 -12.50
CA GLY A 139 8.93 8.96 -12.57
C GLY A 139 8.16 9.47 -13.79
N GLN A 140 7.72 8.60 -14.70
CA GLN A 140 6.79 8.94 -15.79
C GLN A 140 5.42 8.28 -15.62
N GLN A 141 5.34 7.24 -14.79
CA GLN A 141 4.09 6.55 -14.46
C GLN A 141 3.09 7.43 -13.70
N LEU A 142 1.83 7.34 -14.11
CA LEU A 142 0.68 7.87 -13.37
C LEU A 142 -0.22 6.72 -12.90
N PHE A 143 -0.73 6.81 -11.69
CA PHE A 143 -1.68 5.88 -11.09
C PHE A 143 -3.05 6.54 -11.00
N ALA A 144 -4.08 5.84 -11.50
CA ALA A 144 -5.47 6.14 -11.17
C ALA A 144 -5.83 5.38 -9.88
N VAL A 145 -6.26 6.11 -8.85
CA VAL A 145 -6.58 5.56 -7.52
C VAL A 145 -8.05 5.77 -7.25
N GLU A 146 -8.79 4.67 -7.17
CA GLU A 146 -10.17 4.66 -6.70
C GLU A 146 -10.18 4.72 -5.18
N HIS A 147 -10.90 5.70 -4.62
CA HIS A 147 -11.02 5.88 -3.18
C HIS A 147 -12.30 5.21 -2.68
N GLY A 148 -12.19 4.53 -1.53
CA GLY A 148 -13.36 3.95 -0.89
C GLY A 148 -14.34 5.04 -0.47
N SER A 149 -15.58 4.98 -0.95
CA SER A 149 -16.64 5.89 -0.50
C SER A 149 -17.19 5.45 0.86
N ALA A 150 -17.14 6.34 1.86
CA ALA A 150 -18.05 6.27 2.99
C ALA A 150 -19.28 7.16 2.73
N PRO A 151 -20.45 6.85 3.34
CA PRO A 151 -21.70 7.56 3.09
C PRO A 151 -21.64 9.08 3.32
N GLU A 152 -20.67 9.55 4.11
CA GLU A 152 -20.46 10.96 4.47
C GLU A 152 -19.20 11.56 3.84
N ASP A 153 -18.48 10.80 3.00
CA ASP A 153 -17.20 11.21 2.45
C ASP A 153 -17.40 12.04 1.17
N ALA A 154 -17.16 13.35 1.27
CA ALA A 154 -17.20 14.29 0.16
C ALA A 154 -15.89 14.27 -0.69
N GLY A 155 -14.97 13.37 -0.37
CA GLY A 155 -13.71 13.20 -1.10
C GLY A 155 -13.91 12.75 -2.56
N PRO A 156 -12.88 12.90 -3.42
CA PRO A 156 -12.96 12.47 -4.80
C PRO A 156 -13.06 10.95 -4.88
N ALA A 157 -13.99 10.43 -5.71
CA ALA A 157 -14.07 9.00 -5.97
C ALA A 157 -12.82 8.44 -6.68
N LEU A 158 -12.11 9.30 -7.43
CA LEU A 158 -10.91 8.95 -8.20
C LEU A 158 -9.88 10.09 -8.09
N SER A 159 -8.61 9.73 -7.92
CA SER A 159 -7.49 10.68 -8.08
C SER A 159 -6.44 10.13 -9.03
N VAL A 160 -5.70 11.01 -9.69
CA VAL A 160 -4.52 10.66 -10.50
C VAL A 160 -3.27 11.18 -9.80
N THR A 161 -2.23 10.35 -9.67
CA THR A 161 -0.98 10.71 -8.99
C THR A 161 0.23 10.07 -9.66
N ALA A 162 1.40 10.70 -9.54
CA ALA A 162 2.69 10.07 -9.88
C ALA A 162 3.30 9.30 -8.69
N LEU A 163 2.75 9.46 -7.48
CA LEU A 163 3.26 8.83 -6.27
C LEU A 163 2.66 7.44 -6.07
N LEU A 164 3.41 6.56 -5.41
CA LEU A 164 2.91 5.25 -5.01
C LEU A 164 1.73 5.41 -4.04
N PRO A 165 0.55 4.84 -4.35
CA PRO A 165 -0.60 4.94 -3.46
C PRO A 165 -0.54 3.90 -2.36
N ASP A 166 -0.78 4.34 -1.13
CA ASP A 166 -1.11 3.44 -0.02
C ASP A 166 -2.60 3.21 0.13
N GLY A 167 -2.92 2.18 0.92
CA GLY A 167 -4.29 1.78 1.18
C GLY A 167 -4.97 2.61 2.27
N HIS A 168 -4.52 3.84 2.55
CA HIS A 168 -5.20 4.68 3.50
C HIS A 168 -6.59 5.07 2.95
N SER A 169 -7.62 4.74 3.72
CA SER A 169 -8.97 5.21 3.52
C SER A 169 -9.32 6.11 4.70
N PRO A 170 -9.80 7.35 4.48
CA PRO A 170 -10.30 8.21 5.56
C PRO A 170 -11.39 7.53 6.42
N ALA A 171 -12.19 6.67 5.77
CA ALA A 171 -13.20 5.82 6.38
C ALA A 171 -12.69 4.61 7.21
N GLY A 172 -11.36 4.39 7.29
CA GLY A 172 -10.76 3.35 8.12
C GLY A 172 -11.00 1.89 7.69
N ARG A 173 -11.30 1.63 6.41
CA ARG A 173 -11.50 0.28 5.86
C ARG A 173 -10.38 -0.18 4.92
#